data_AF-A0A7Y3SAC0-F1
#
_entry.id   AF-A0A7Y3SAC0-F1
#
_cell.length_a   1.000
_cell.length_b   1.000
_cell.length_c   1.000
_cell.angle_alpha   90.00
_cell.angle_beta   90.00
_cell.angle_gamma   90.00
#
_symmetry.space_group_name_H-M   'P 1'
#
loop_
_entity.id
_entity.type
_entity.pdbx_description
1 polymer ?
#
loop_
_entity_poly.entity_id
_entity_poly.type
_entity_poly.pdbx_seq_one_letter_code
_entity_poly.pdbx_strand_id
1 'polypeptide(L)'
;MNSEENLKRPNDLTELKAMIVKTGLTLPEQQERAARMALTNPELIAFGTVASVALKCSVSPSTVVRVATALGFASFRDFKTFFRQHLKTSRLAEQNINTARHAPPIPNR
;
A
#
# COMPACT_ATOMS: atom_id res chain seq x y z
N MET A 1 19.61 -17.64 15.99
CA MET A 1 20.11 -16.65 15.00
C MET A 1 18.96 -15.68 14.78
N ASN A 2 18.81 -14.70 15.70
CA ASN A 2 17.66 -13.79 15.73
C ASN A 2 17.99 -12.58 14.85
N SER A 3 17.79 -12.75 13.55
CA SER A 3 17.99 -11.69 12.57
C SER A 3 16.87 -10.67 12.69
N GLU A 4 17.18 -9.60 13.41
CA GLU A 4 16.73 -8.24 13.15
C GLU A 4 15.23 -8.08 12.88
N GLU A 5 14.47 -8.00 13.97
CA GLU A 5 13.12 -7.45 14.08
C GLU A 5 13.12 -5.94 13.76
N ASN A 6 13.61 -5.59 12.57
CA ASN A 6 13.66 -4.24 12.08
C ASN A 6 12.25 -3.91 11.58
N LEU A 7 11.64 -2.87 12.14
CA LEU A 7 10.43 -2.20 11.65
C LEU A 7 10.66 -1.64 10.24
N LYS A 8 10.95 -2.51 9.27
CA LYS A 8 11.17 -2.15 7.88
C LYS A 8 9.86 -1.60 7.38
N ARG A 9 9.89 -0.34 6.93
CA ARG A 9 8.80 0.24 6.14
C ARG A 9 8.48 -0.78 5.04
N PRO A 10 7.24 -1.30 4.97
CA PRO A 10 6.91 -2.33 4.00
C PRO A 10 7.21 -1.77 2.61
N ASN A 11 7.79 -2.54 1.70
CA ASN A 11 8.05 -2.05 0.35
C ASN A 11 6.79 -2.09 -0.53
N ASP A 12 5.88 -3.02 -0.22
CA ASP A 12 4.68 -3.28 -1.01
C ASP A 12 3.43 -3.52 -0.12
N LEU A 13 2.24 -3.41 -0.71
CA LEU A 13 0.97 -3.62 -0.01
C LEU A 13 0.85 -5.04 0.59
N THR A 14 1.45 -6.04 -0.05
CA THR A 14 1.48 -7.40 0.45
C THR A 14 2.27 -7.51 1.76
N GLU A 15 3.43 -6.85 1.84
CA GLU A 15 4.21 -6.78 3.09
C GLU A 15 3.47 -5.97 4.15
N LEU A 16 2.83 -4.85 3.77
CA LEU A 16 2.01 -4.05 4.68
C LEU A 16 0.88 -4.90 5.29
N LYS A 17 0.19 -5.69 4.46
CA LYS A 17 -0.87 -6.62 4.91
C LYS A 17 -0.31 -7.69 5.84
N ALA A 18 0.80 -8.32 5.46
CA ALA A 18 1.45 -9.34 6.26
C ALA A 18 1.88 -8.77 7.63
N MET A 19 2.36 -7.53 7.67
CA MET A 19 2.72 -6.84 8.91
C MET A 19 1.50 -6.55 9.78
N ILE A 20 0.38 -6.07 9.23
CA ILE A 20 -0.85 -5.83 9.99
C ILE A 20 -1.33 -7.12 10.66
N VAL A 21 -1.32 -8.24 9.93
CA VAL A 21 -1.72 -9.56 10.42
C VAL A 21 -0.72 -10.09 11.46
N LYS A 22 0.59 -9.94 11.20
CA LYS A 22 1.67 -10.46 12.06
C LYS A 22 1.80 -9.69 13.37
N THR A 23 1.67 -8.36 13.34
CA THR A 23 1.75 -7.50 14.52
C THR A 23 0.54 -7.68 15.43
N GLY A 24 -0.53 -8.35 14.97
CA GLY A 24 -1.73 -8.54 15.77
C GLY A 24 -2.32 -7.20 16.23
N LEU A 25 -2.16 -6.15 15.41
CA LEU A 25 -2.83 -4.88 15.63
C LEU A 25 -4.32 -5.20 15.65
N THR A 26 -4.91 -5.26 16.85
CA THR A 26 -6.34 -5.26 17.08
C THR A 26 -6.85 -3.89 16.66
N LEU A 27 -6.84 -3.67 15.35
CA LEU A 27 -7.40 -2.48 14.73
C LEU A 27 -8.90 -2.54 15.03
N PRO A 28 -9.49 -1.54 15.71
CA PRO A 28 -10.93 -1.45 15.80
C PRO A 28 -11.52 -1.44 14.39
N GLU A 29 -12.76 -1.90 14.24
CA GLU A 29 -13.44 -2.12 12.95
C GLU A 29 -13.22 -0.99 11.93
N GLN A 30 -13.23 0.26 12.40
CA GLN A 30 -12.94 1.47 11.63
C GLN A 30 -11.51 1.49 11.05
N GLN A 31 -10.49 1.18 11.87
CA GLN A 31 -9.10 1.16 11.43
C GLN A 31 -8.81 -0.01 10.49
N GLU A 32 -9.39 -1.19 10.75
CA GLU A 32 -9.28 -2.33 9.85
C GLU A 32 -9.90 -2.00 8.49
N ARG A 33 -11.09 -1.39 8.48
CA ARG A 33 -11.77 -0.97 7.26
C ARG A 33 -10.93 0.02 6.46
N ALA A 34 -10.33 1.02 7.11
CA ALA A 34 -9.44 1.97 6.45
C ALA A 34 -8.19 1.28 5.85
N ALA A 35 -7.57 0.36 6.59
CA ALA A 35 -6.41 -0.41 6.12
C ALA A 35 -6.78 -1.33 4.94
N ARG A 36 -7.89 -2.06 5.04
CA ARG A 36 -8.42 -2.90 3.96
C ARG A 36 -8.72 -2.06 2.72
N MET A 37 -9.31 -0.88 2.89
CA MET A 37 -9.63 0.00 1.77
C MET A 37 -8.36 0.55 1.09
N ALA A 38 -7.32 0.83 1.87
CA ALA A 38 -6.03 1.20 1.33
C ALA A 38 -5.42 0.05 0.50
N LEU A 39 -5.54 -1.20 0.96
CA LEU A 39 -5.06 -2.38 0.23
C LEU A 39 -5.89 -2.68 -1.03
N THR A 40 -7.21 -2.50 -1.00
CA THR A 40 -8.10 -2.77 -2.13
C THR A 40 -8.02 -1.68 -3.20
N ASN A 41 -7.99 -0.40 -2.81
CA ASN A 41 -7.89 0.73 -3.73
C ASN A 41 -6.73 1.68 -3.32
N PRO A 42 -5.48 1.31 -3.61
CA PRO A 42 -4.32 2.14 -3.29
C PRO A 42 -4.32 3.52 -3.96
N GLU A 43 -4.95 3.64 -5.14
CA GLU A 43 -5.15 4.90 -5.86
C GLU A 43 -5.92 5.96 -5.03
N LEU A 44 -6.88 5.51 -4.23
CA LEU A 44 -7.71 6.38 -3.41
C LEU A 44 -6.87 7.09 -2.34
N ILE A 45 -5.88 6.40 -1.77
CA ILE A 45 -4.92 6.99 -0.82
C ILE A 45 -3.88 7.83 -1.56
N ALA A 46 -3.37 7.32 -2.67
CA ALA A 46 -2.31 7.93 -3.46
C ALA A 46 -2.70 9.26 -4.08
N PHE A 47 -3.96 9.44 -4.47
CA PHE A 47 -4.48 10.65 -5.11
C PHE A 47 -5.41 11.44 -4.20
N GLY A 48 -6.16 10.78 -3.32
CA GLY A 48 -7.12 11.43 -2.41
C GLY A 48 -6.49 12.30 -1.32
N THR A 49 -7.34 13.09 -0.66
CA THR A 49 -7.00 13.85 0.54
C THR A 49 -7.38 13.04 1.79
N VAL A 50 -6.86 13.43 2.96
CA VAL A 50 -7.26 12.80 4.24
C VAL A 50 -8.79 12.76 4.38
N ALA A 51 -9.47 13.87 4.05
CA ALA A 51 -10.93 13.98 4.16
C ALA A 51 -11.66 13.06 3.17
N SER A 52 -11.26 13.03 1.89
CA SER A 52 -11.91 12.15 0.90
C SER A 52 -11.68 10.68 1.20
N VAL A 53 -10.47 10.32 1.67
CA VAL A 53 -10.13 8.97 2.10
C VAL A 53 -10.98 8.57 3.31
N ALA A 54 -11.03 9.44 4.31
CA ALA A 54 -11.83 9.23 5.53
C ALA A 54 -13.30 8.98 5.18
N LEU A 55 -13.90 9.82 4.33
CA LEU A 55 -15.27 9.68 3.87
C LEU A 55 -15.52 8.34 3.16
N LYS A 56 -14.62 7.96 2.24
CA LYS A 56 -14.73 6.70 1.48
C LYS A 56 -14.56 5.46 2.35
N CYS A 57 -13.71 5.55 3.37
CA CYS A 57 -13.52 4.50 4.36
C CYS A 57 -14.58 4.50 5.46
N SER A 58 -15.51 5.48 5.48
CA SER A 58 -16.48 5.73 6.56
C SER A 58 -15.82 5.91 7.94
N VAL A 59 -14.64 6.52 7.98
CA VAL A 59 -13.89 6.82 9.21
C VAL A 59 -13.65 8.31 9.36
N SER A 60 -13.20 8.73 10.54
CA SER A 60 -12.79 10.12 10.79
C SER A 60 -11.41 10.44 10.18
N PRO A 61 -11.13 11.68 9.75
CA PRO A 61 -9.81 12.12 9.29
C PRO A 61 -8.68 11.81 10.28
N SER A 62 -8.95 11.99 11.58
CA SER A 62 -8.02 11.65 12.66
C SER A 62 -7.71 10.15 12.69
N THR A 63 -8.67 9.28 12.36
CA THR A 63 -8.45 7.83 12.27
C THR A 63 -7.49 7.49 11.15
N VAL A 64 -7.58 8.15 9.99
CA VAL A 64 -6.66 7.95 8.86
C VAL A 64 -5.22 8.27 9.27
N VAL A 65 -5.01 9.38 9.97
CA VAL A 65 -3.68 9.75 10.49
C VAL A 65 -3.20 8.74 11.52
N ARG A 66 -4.07 8.29 12.44
CA ARG A 66 -3.74 7.28 13.45
C ARG A 66 -3.35 5.93 12.82
N VAL A 67 -4.02 5.52 11.74
CA VAL A 67 -3.66 4.31 10.99
C VAL A 67 -2.28 4.47 10.36
N ALA A 68 -1.98 5.62 9.73
CA ALA A 68 -0.65 5.87 9.18
C ALA A 68 0.43 5.76 10.27
N THR A 69 0.22 6.35 11.45
CA THR A 69 1.16 6.26 12.57
C THR A 69 1.26 4.85 13.15
N ALA A 70 0.15 4.10 13.23
CA ALA A 70 0.15 2.72 13.69
C ALA A 70 0.90 1.77 12.73
N LEU A 71 0.96 2.13 11.44
CA LEU A 71 1.71 1.42 10.41
C LEU A 71 3.18 1.87 10.31
N GLY A 72 3.64 2.76 11.19
CA GLY A 72 5.03 3.24 11.23
C GLY A 72 5.34 4.45 10.35
N PHE A 73 4.33 5.12 9.78
CA PHE A 73 4.49 6.35 9.01
C PHE A 73 4.37 7.58 9.92
N ALA A 74 5.24 8.57 9.73
CA ALA A 74 5.22 9.78 10.56
C ALA A 74 3.98 10.66 10.31
N SER A 75 3.36 10.57 9.13
CA SER A 75 2.25 11.43 8.71
C SER A 75 1.49 10.84 7.51
N PHE A 76 0.27 11.33 7.27
CA PHE A 76 -0.49 10.94 6.07
C PHE A 76 0.23 11.28 4.75
N ARG A 77 1.04 12.34 4.72
CA ARG A 77 1.84 12.69 3.53
C ARG A 77 2.86 11.59 3.19
N ASP A 78 3.50 11.02 4.21
CA ASP A 78 4.45 9.92 4.06
C ASP A 78 3.73 8.66 3.57
N PHE A 79 2.60 8.35 4.20
CA PHE A 79 1.68 7.29 3.78
C PHE A 79 1.23 7.45 2.31
N LYS A 80 0.76 8.64 1.91
CA LYS A 80 0.37 8.95 0.53
C LYS A 80 1.52 8.77 -0.46
N THR A 81 2.73 9.20 -0.08
CA THR A 81 3.92 9.10 -0.94
C THR A 81 4.31 7.64 -1.15
N PHE A 82 4.26 6.83 -0.10
CA PHE A 82 4.48 5.39 -0.17
C PHE A 82 3.51 4.72 -1.15
N PHE A 83 2.21 4.99 -1.02
CA PHE A 83 1.19 4.45 -1.94
C PHE A 83 1.41 4.88 -3.40
N ARG A 84 1.80 6.15 -3.63
CA ARG A 84 2.13 6.64 -4.99
C ARG A 84 3.36 5.93 -5.58
N GLN A 85 4.39 5.70 -4.77
CA GLN A 85 5.59 4.99 -5.20
C GLN A 85 5.26 3.53 -5.52
N HIS A 86 4.51 2.87 -4.65
CA HIS A 86 4.06 1.50 -4.88
C HIS A 86 3.28 1.38 -6.19
N LEU A 87 2.25 2.23 -6.41
CA LEU A 87 1.50 2.24 -7.68
C LEU A 87 2.39 2.45 -8.91
N LYS A 88 3.40 3.31 -8.81
CA LYS A 88 4.35 3.53 -9.90
C LYS A 88 5.16 2.27 -10.18
N THR A 89 5.69 1.62 -9.13
CA THR A 89 6.47 0.38 -9.24
C THR A 89 5.62 -0.78 -9.74
N SER A 90 4.40 -0.97 -9.23
CA SER A 90 3.46 -2.01 -9.69
C SER A 90 3.15 -1.84 -11.18
N ARG A 91 2.84 -0.61 -11.62
CA ARG A 91 2.57 -0.32 -13.04
C ARG A 91 3.79 -0.61 -13.92
N LEU A 92 5.00 -0.27 -13.46
CA LEU A 92 6.24 -0.57 -14.17
C LEU A 92 6.50 -2.08 -14.23
N ALA A 93 6.22 -2.80 -13.15
CA ALA A 93 6.36 -4.25 -13.10
C ALA A 93 5.40 -4.94 -14.07
N GLU A 94 4.14 -4.50 -14.14
CA GLU A 94 3.14 -5.01 -15.11
C GLU A 94 3.55 -4.74 -16.57
N GLN A 95 4.16 -3.58 -16.85
CA GLN A 95 4.59 -3.21 -18.20
C GLN A 95 5.74 -4.09 -18.74
N ASN A 96 6.62 -4.61 -17.88
CA ASN A 96 7.76 -5.39 -18.30
C ASN A 96 7.40 -6.85 -18.67
N ILE A 97 6.28 -7.38 -18.15
CA ILE A 97 5.82 -8.76 -18.42
C ILE A 97 5.19 -8.88 -19.81
N ASN A 98 4.63 -7.80 -20.35
CA ASN A 98 3.95 -7.81 -21.65
C ASN A 98 4.91 -7.82 -22.85
N THR A 99 6.14 -7.35 -22.69
CA THR A 99 7.15 -7.37 -23.76
C THR A 99 7.71 -8.79 -23.97
N ALA A 100 7.82 -9.60 -22.91
CA ALA A 100 8.31 -10.97 -23.00
C ALA A 100 7.35 -11.94 -23.73
N ARG A 101 6.06 -11.60 -23.82
CA ARG A 101 5.05 -12.39 -24.54
C ARG A 101 4.95 -12.07 -26.03
N HIS A 102 5.53 -10.95 -26.47
CA HIS A 102 5.47 -10.47 -27.86
C HIS A 102 6.86 -10.51 -28.50
N ALA A 103 7.58 -11.62 -28.37
CA ALA A 103 8.71 -11.88 -29.25
C ALA A 103 8.16 -12.00 -30.69
N PRO A 104 8.54 -11.12 -31.63
CA PRO A 104 8.18 -11.33 -33.03
C PRO A 104 8.80 -12.65 -33.48
N PRO A 105 8.10 -13.47 -34.29
CA PRO A 105 8.69 -14.67 -34.85
C PRO A 105 9.97 -14.28 -35.58
N ILE A 106 11.07 -14.94 -35.22
CA ILE A 106 12.34 -14.90 -35.94
C ILE A 106 12.03 -15.03 -37.44
N PRO A 107 12.26 -14.00 -38.28
CA PRO A 107 12.07 -14.17 -39.70
C PRO A 107 13.14 -15.16 -40.18
N ASN A 108 12.66 -16.30 -40.69
CA ASN A 108 13.49 -17.30 -41.31
C ASN A 108 14.08 -16.71 -42.61
N ARG A 109 15.38 -16.44 -42.64
CA ARG A 109 16.14 -16.30 -43.89
C ARG A 109 17.60 -16.67 -43.69
#